data_AF-A0A4Q3RJT7-F1
#
_entry.id   AF-A0A4Q3RJT7-F1
#
_cell.length_a   1.000
_cell.length_b   1.000
_cell.length_c   1.000
_cell.angle_alpha   90.00
_cell.angle_beta   90.00
_cell.angle_gamma   90.00
#
_symmetry.space_group_name_H-M   'P 1'
#
loop_
_entity.id
_entity.type
_entity.pdbx_description
1 polymer ?
#
loop_
_entity_poly.entity_id
_entity_poly.type
_entity_poly.pdbx_seq_one_letter_code
_entity_poly.pdbx_strand_id
1 'polypeptide(L)' 'MVDNYAIADQFSLLAKLMDIHGENAFKAKSYSSAAFAIEKLTENLATLPEEKIYQVRGLGESVGKKVVEILQTG' A
#
# COMPACT_ATOMS: atom_id res chain seq x y z
N MET A 1 15.83 3.85 4.06
CA MET A 1 15.18 4.15 2.78
C MET A 1 14.11 3.08 2.62
N VAL A 2 12.84 3.48 2.69
CA VAL A 2 11.73 2.53 2.56
C VAL A 2 11.67 2.08 1.10
N ASP A 3 11.64 0.77 0.86
CA ASP A 3 11.46 0.19 -0.47
C ASP A 3 10.05 -0.36 -0.66
N ASN A 4 9.72 -0.79 -1.88
CA ASN A 4 8.39 -1.33 -2.19
C ASN A 4 8.04 -2.54 -1.32
N TYR A 5 9.01 -3.38 -0.97
CA TYR A 5 8.78 -4.56 -0.13
C TYR A 5 8.35 -4.15 1.27
N ALA A 6 9.02 -3.17 1.87
CA ALA A 6 8.64 -2.64 3.18
C ALA A 6 7.20 -2.06 3.18
N ILE A 7 6.81 -1.34 2.14
CA ILE A 7 5.45 -0.79 2.01
C ILE A 7 4.43 -1.93 1.83
N ALA A 8 4.73 -2.92 0.97
CA ALA A 8 3.88 -4.07 0.75
C ALA A 8 3.68 -4.91 2.03
N ASP A 9 4.74 -5.12 2.80
CA ASP A 9 4.69 -5.85 4.07
C ASP A 9 3.83 -5.13 5.11
N GLN A 10 3.93 -3.80 5.20
CA GLN A 10 3.07 -3.00 6.07
C GLN A 10 1.59 -3.12 5.69
N PHE A 11 1.25 -3.05 4.40
CA PHE A 11 -0.13 -3.23 3.94
C PHE A 11 -0.63 -4.67 4.13
N SER A 12 0.23 -5.67 3.91
CA SER A 12 -0.08 -7.08 4.14
C SER A 12 -0.36 -7.36 5.62
N LEU A 13 0.45 -6.79 6.51
CA LEU A 13 0.24 -6.86 7.95
C LEU A 13 -1.06 -6.17 8.35
N LEU A 14 -1.31 -4.96 7.85
CA LEU A 14 -2.53 -4.21 8.13
C LEU A 14 -3.78 -5.00 7.70
N ALA A 15 -3.78 -5.58 6.50
CA ALA A 15 -4.88 -6.41 6.02
C ALA A 15 -5.16 -7.60 6.95
N LYS A 16 -4.12 -8.34 7.35
CA LYS A 16 -4.24 -9.48 8.27
C LYS A 16 -4.78 -9.05 9.64
N LEU A 17 -4.29 -7.93 10.16
CA LEU A 17 -4.77 -7.40 11.44
C LEU A 17 -6.25 -7.01 11.33
N MET A 18 -6.66 -6.35 10.26
CA MET A 18 -8.07 -6.01 10.03
C MET A 18 -8.95 -7.25 9.97
N ASP A 19 -8.54 -8.29 9.24
CA ASP A 19 -9.28 -9.55 9.17
C ASP A 19 -9.42 -10.21 10.55
N ILE A 20 -8.34 -10.27 11.34
CA ILE A 20 -8.34 -10.87 12.68
C ILE A 20 -9.24 -10.09 13.65
N HIS A 21 -9.27 -8.76 13.56
CA HIS A 21 -10.08 -7.91 14.42
C HIS A 21 -11.55 -7.82 13.97
N GLY A 22 -11.94 -8.51 12.88
CA GLY A 22 -13.30 -8.44 12.36
C GLY A 22 -13.67 -7.06 11.81
N GLU A 23 -12.66 -6.29 11.40
CA GLU A 23 -12.86 -4.99 10.75
C GLU A 23 -13.53 -5.16 9.38
N ASN A 24 -13.73 -4.04 8.69
CA ASN A 24 -14.33 -4.04 7.38
C ASN A 24 -13.55 -4.92 6.36
N ALA A 25 -14.13 -6.06 5.98
CA ALA A 25 -13.56 -7.03 5.05
C ALA A 25 -13.23 -6.45 3.67
N PHE A 26 -13.99 -5.44 3.21
CA PHE A 26 -13.69 -4.75 1.95
C PHE A 26 -12.38 -3.95 2.06
N LYS A 27 -12.15 -3.26 3.18
CA LYS A 27 -10.89 -2.55 3.43
C LYS A 27 -9.72 -3.51 3.58
N ALA A 28 -9.88 -4.60 4.32
CA ALA A 28 -8.83 -5.62 4.47
C ALA A 28 -8.41 -6.19 3.10
N LYS A 29 -9.38 -6.57 2.26
CA LYS A 29 -9.13 -7.01 0.88
C LYS A 29 -8.47 -5.94 0.02
N SER A 30 -8.87 -4.67 0.18
CA SER A 30 -8.25 -3.54 -0.52
C SER A 30 -6.77 -3.41 -0.17
N TYR A 31 -6.40 -3.50 1.11
CA TYR A 31 -5.00 -3.41 1.53
C TYR A 31 -4.18 -4.64 1.10
N SER A 32 -4.76 -5.84 1.16
CA SER A 32 -4.11 -7.05 0.63
C SER A 32 -3.85 -6.94 -0.88
N SER A 33 -4.82 -6.42 -1.64
CA SER A 33 -4.67 -6.22 -3.10
C SER A 33 -3.61 -5.16 -3.42
N ALA A 34 -3.55 -4.09 -2.61
CA ALA A 34 -2.51 -3.07 -2.73
C ALA A 34 -1.12 -3.62 -2.45
N ALA A 35 -0.94 -4.38 -1.36
CA ALA A 35 0.34 -5.01 -1.03
C ALA A 35 0.88 -5.83 -2.21
N PHE A 36 0.03 -6.66 -2.81
CA PHE A 36 0.38 -7.47 -3.98
C PHE A 36 0.73 -6.64 -5.22
N ALA A 37 0.01 -5.53 -5.44
CA ALA A 37 0.31 -4.63 -6.55
C ALA A 37 1.68 -3.96 -6.37
N ILE A 38 1.99 -3.51 -5.15
CA ILE A 38 3.24 -2.83 -4.81
C ILE A 38 4.43 -3.77 -4.90
N GLU A 39 4.30 -5.00 -4.39
CA GLU A 39 5.36 -6.02 -4.44
C GLU A 39 5.76 -6.36 -5.88
N LYS A 40 4.82 -6.25 -6.83
CA LYS A 40 5.06 -6.51 -8.25
C LYS A 40 5.56 -5.31 -9.05
N LEU A 41 5.63 -4.13 -8.44
CA LEU A 41 6.16 -2.95 -9.13
C LEU A 41 7.66 -3.10 -9.33
N THR A 42 8.08 -3.00 -10.59
CA THR A 42 9.50 -2.89 -10.97
C THR A 42 10.10 -1.53 -10.64
N GLU A 43 9.26 -0.49 -10.57
CA GLU A 43 9.67 0.87 -10.22
C GLU A 43 9.47 1.12 -8.72
N ASN A 44 10.42 1.81 -8.08
CA ASN A 44 10.33 2.12 -6.65
C ASN A 44 9.37 3.30 -6.41
N LEU A 45 8.35 3.09 -5.58
CA LEU A 45 7.38 4.11 -5.18
C LEU A 45 8.04 5.33 -4.54
N ALA A 46 9.15 5.15 -3.82
CA ALA A 46 9.90 6.25 -3.23
C ALA A 46 10.55 7.20 -4.26
N THR A 47 10.66 6.76 -5.51
CA THR A 47 11.22 7.56 -6.62
C THR A 47 10.16 8.18 -7.52
N LEU A 48 8.89 7.80 -7.32
CA LEU A 48 7.78 8.29 -8.12
C LEU A 48 7.22 9.59 -7.52
N PRO A 49 6.82 10.56 -8.37
CA PRO A 49 6.01 11.69 -7.93
C PRO A 49 4.70 11.19 -7.30
N GLU A 50 4.21 11.88 -6.27
CA GLU A 50 2.97 11.50 -5.57
C GLU A 50 1.78 11.31 -6.51
N GLU A 51 1.66 12.18 -7.52
CA GLU A 51 0.63 12.12 -8.56
C GLU A 51 0.62 10.79 -9.32
N LYS A 52 1.80 10.19 -9.53
CA LYS A 52 1.95 8.90 -10.20
C LYS A 52 1.58 7.72 -9.29
N ILE A 53 1.72 7.87 -7.98
CA ILE A 53 1.33 6.82 -7.01
C ILE A 53 -0.18 6.53 -7.13
N TYR A 54 -1.00 7.57 -7.29
CA TYR A 54 -2.45 7.42 -7.50
C TYR A 54 -2.83 6.82 -8.86
N GLN A 55 -1.91 6.78 -9.83
CA GLN A 55 -2.11 6.19 -11.14
C GLN A 55 -1.68 4.72 -11.19
N VAL A 56 -1.01 4.22 -10.15
CA VAL A 56 -0.61 2.81 -10.07
C VAL A 56 -1.85 1.93 -10.02
N ARG A 57 -1.95 1.03 -10.99
CA ARG A 57 -3.03 0.05 -11.03
C ARG A 57 -3.01 -0.82 -9.78
N GLY A 58 -4.11 -0.79 -9.02
CA GLY A 58 -4.25 -1.54 -7.77
C GLY A 58 -4.08 -0.67 -6.51
N LEU A 59 -3.64 0.58 -6.66
CA LEU A 59 -3.67 1.58 -5.58
C LEU A 59 -4.90 2.47 -5.75
N GLY A 60 -5.92 2.26 -4.91
CA GLY A 60 -7.04 3.18 -4.80
C GLY A 60 -6.65 4.48 -4.09
N GLU A 61 -7.50 5.52 -4.13
CA GLU A 61 -7.21 6.83 -3.54
C GLU A 61 -6.83 6.75 -2.05
N SER A 62 -7.56 5.93 -1.27
CA SER A 62 -7.28 5.73 0.16
C SER A 62 -5.92 5.10 0.42
N VAL A 63 -5.54 4.13 -0.42
CA VAL A 63 -4.25 3.43 -0.32
C VAL A 63 -3.12 4.34 -0.76
N GLY A 64 -3.28 5.07 -1.86
CA GLY A 64 -2.29 6.03 -2.36
C GLY A 64 -1.94 7.09 -1.31
N LYS A 65 -2.94 7.63 -0.60
CA LYS A 65 -2.71 8.56 0.52
C LYS A 65 -1.83 7.94 1.62
N LYS A 66 -2.05 6.65 1.94
CA LYS A 66 -1.26 5.95 2.97
C LYS A 66 0.16 5.63 2.49
N VAL A 67 0.33 5.31 1.20
CA VAL A 67 1.67 5.14 0.62
C VAL A 67 2.47 6.45 0.76
N VAL A 68 1.88 7.59 0.38
CA VAL A 68 2.53 8.90 0.51
C VAL A 68 2.88 9.20 1.97
N GLU A 69 1.95 8.93 2.90
CA GLU A 69 2.20 9.08 4.34
C GLU A 69 3.39 8.23 4.82
N ILE A 70 3.46 6.95 4.42
CA ILE A 70 4.58 6.05 4.74
C ILE A 70 5.90 6.58 4.16
N LEU A 71 5.89 7.10 2.93
CA LEU A 71 7.08 7.66 2.29
C LEU A 71 7.57 8.96 2.94
N GLN A 72 6.66 9.76 3.50
CA GLN A 72 6.98 11.04 4.14
C GLN A 72 7.36 10.90 5.63
N THR A 73 6.81 9.91 6.33
CA THR A 73 6.93 9.76 7.79
C THR A 73 7.72 8.54 8.26
N GLY A 74 8.04 7.62 7.35
CA GLY A 74 8.72 6.34 7.62
C GLY A 74 10.24 6.39 7.70
#